data_AF-A0A6G3T6S0-F1
#
_entry.id   AF-A0A6G3T6S0-F1
#
_cell.length_a   1.000
_cell.length_b   1.000
_cell.length_c   1.000
_cell.angle_alpha   90.00
_cell.angle_beta   90.00
_cell.angle_gamma   90.00
#
_symmetry.space_group_name_H-M   'P 1'
#
loop_
_entity.id
_entity.type
_entity.pdbx_description
1 polymer ?
#
loop_
_entity_poly.entity_id
_entity_poly.type
_entity_poly.pdbx_seq_one_letter_code
_entity_poly.pdbx_strand_id
1 'polypeptide(L)'
;MHTDLSPVIAATAQWLVRAYPASGGALADALCEVQARQAVTVAARLRYPTPMDVALLGVAGPGGSARLDWITGADGATPTDPDADAWRTWVDEVVASWAACLLTDPALAGPAVAALA
;
A
#
# COMPACT_ATOMS: atom_id res chain seq x y z
N MET A 1 -12.42 1.86 19.45
CA MET A 1 -12.11 2.02 18.01
C MET A 1 -11.21 0.87 17.64
N HIS A 2 -11.67 -0.05 16.79
CA HIS A 2 -10.86 -1.16 16.31
C HIS A 2 -9.93 -0.56 15.27
N THR A 3 -8.70 -0.23 15.64
CA THR A 3 -7.74 0.30 14.69
C THR A 3 -7.30 -0.89 13.84
N ASP A 4 -7.77 -0.90 12.60
CA ASP A 4 -7.52 -1.95 11.62
C ASP A 4 -6.56 -1.41 10.56
N LEU A 5 -5.67 -2.26 10.06
CA LEU A 5 -4.79 -1.95 8.94
C LEU A 5 -5.56 -1.85 7.62
N SER A 6 -6.84 -2.23 7.57
CA SER A 6 -7.67 -2.17 6.36
C SER A 6 -7.57 -0.86 5.55
N PRO A 7 -7.63 0.36 6.15
CA PRO A 7 -7.52 1.60 5.39
C PRO A 7 -6.15 1.78 4.71
N VAL A 8 -5.05 1.52 5.44
CA VAL A 8 -3.69 1.62 4.88
C VAL A 8 -3.45 0.54 3.83
N ILE A 9 -3.97 -0.68 4.04
CA ILE A 9 -3.86 -1.78 3.08
C ILE A 9 -4.60 -1.43 1.79
N ALA A 10 -5.84 -0.93 1.89
CA ALA A 10 -6.64 -0.57 0.73
C ALA A 10 -6.01 0.60 -0.05
N ALA A 11 -5.66 1.68 0.65
CA ALA A 11 -5.07 2.87 0.02
C ALA A 11 -3.73 2.58 -0.64
N THR A 12 -2.85 1.83 0.02
CA THR A 12 -1.51 1.53 -0.49
C THR A 12 -1.55 0.53 -1.65
N ALA A 13 -2.44 -0.47 -1.60
CA ALA A 13 -2.64 -1.38 -2.74
C ALA A 13 -3.21 -0.64 -3.96
N GLN A 14 -4.19 0.25 -3.74
CA GLN A 14 -4.73 1.12 -4.78
C GLN A 14 -3.64 2.02 -5.39
N TRP A 15 -2.75 2.58 -4.55
CA TRP A 15 -1.63 3.38 -5.01
C TRP A 15 -0.69 2.57 -5.93
N LEU A 16 -0.29 1.36 -5.51
CA LEU A 16 0.59 0.49 -6.29
C LEU A 16 0.01 0.12 -7.66
N VAL A 17 -1.26 -0.28 -7.72
CA VAL A 17 -1.92 -0.64 -8.99
C VAL A 17 -2.01 0.56 -9.93
N ARG A 18 -2.23 1.77 -9.39
CA ARG A 18 -2.24 3.00 -10.20
C ARG A 18 -0.84 3.40 -10.70
N ALA A 19 0.18 3.22 -9.87
CA ALA A 19 1.56 3.54 -10.22
C ALA A 19 2.16 2.53 -11.22
N TYR A 20 1.80 1.25 -11.10
CA TYR A 20 2.33 0.15 -11.90
C TYR A 20 1.18 -0.69 -12.50
N PRO A 21 0.44 -0.15 -13.48
CA PRO A 21 -0.69 -0.84 -14.07
C PRO A 21 -0.23 -2.11 -14.80
N ALA A 22 -1.07 -3.14 -14.78
CA ALA A 22 -0.79 -4.36 -15.52
C ALA A 22 -0.77 -4.10 -17.03
N SER A 23 0.18 -4.70 -17.74
CA SER A 23 0.18 -4.76 -19.19
C SER A 23 -0.59 -6.01 -19.64
N GLY A 24 -1.90 -5.92 -19.80
CA GLY A 24 -2.73 -7.07 -20.18
C GLY A 24 -4.22 -6.77 -20.30
N GLY A 25 -5.04 -7.82 -20.29
CA GLY A 25 -6.50 -7.72 -20.19
C GLY A 25 -7.00 -7.98 -18.77
N ALA A 26 -8.32 -8.07 -18.60
CA ALA A 26 -8.99 -8.12 -17.30
C ALA A 26 -8.43 -9.15 -16.29
N LEU A 27 -7.91 -10.30 -16.74
CA LEU A 27 -7.26 -11.27 -15.85
C LEU A 27 -5.94 -10.73 -15.26
N ALA A 28 -5.12 -10.05 -16.07
CA ALA A 28 -3.87 -9.45 -15.61
C ALA A 28 -4.15 -8.32 -14.62
N ASP A 29 -5.19 -7.52 -14.86
CA ASP A 29 -5.64 -6.48 -13.93
C ASP A 29 -6.09 -7.08 -12.59
N ALA A 30 -6.91 -8.12 -12.63
CA ALA A 30 -7.39 -8.81 -11.43
C ALA A 30 -6.24 -9.44 -10.63
N LEU A 31 -5.27 -10.07 -11.30
CA LEU A 31 -4.09 -10.63 -10.64
C LEU A 31 -3.22 -9.53 -10.03
N CYS A 32 -3.00 -8.43 -10.74
CA CYS A 32 -2.24 -7.28 -10.25
C CYS A 32 -2.87 -6.72 -8.96
N GLU A 33 -4.19 -6.54 -8.94
CA GLU A 33 -4.90 -6.05 -7.75
C GLU A 33 -4.75 -7.01 -6.56
N VAL A 34 -4.96 -8.31 -6.78
CA VAL A 34 -4.84 -9.33 -5.72
C VAL A 34 -3.41 -9.41 -5.18
N GLN A 35 -2.40 -9.44 -6.06
CA GLN A 35 -0.99 -9.51 -5.67
C GLN A 35 -0.56 -8.25 -4.91
N ALA A 36 -0.95 -7.06 -5.37
CA ALA A 36 -0.69 -5.80 -4.67
C ALA A 36 -1.29 -5.83 -3.26
N ARG A 37 -2.54 -6.27 -3.12
CA ARG A 37 -3.21 -6.36 -1.82
C ARG A 37 -2.53 -7.36 -0.88
N GLN A 38 -2.10 -8.51 -1.40
CA GLN A 38 -1.36 -9.51 -0.63
C GLN A 38 -0.01 -8.97 -0.13
N ALA A 39 0.79 -8.38 -1.03
CA ALA A 39 2.10 -7.83 -0.69
C ALA A 39 1.99 -6.68 0.33
N VAL A 40 1.03 -5.78 0.14
CA VAL A 40 0.75 -4.69 1.08
C VAL A 40 0.28 -5.21 2.44
N THR A 41 -0.52 -6.28 2.47
CA THR A 41 -0.94 -6.89 3.74
C THR A 41 0.27 -7.40 4.53
N VAL A 42 1.20 -8.09 3.86
CA VAL A 42 2.43 -8.58 4.50
C VAL A 42 3.28 -7.42 5.00
N ALA A 43 3.54 -6.43 4.14
CA ALA A 43 4.33 -5.25 4.48
C ALA A 43 3.73 -4.45 5.64
N ALA A 44 2.41 -4.24 5.64
CA ALA A 44 1.71 -3.51 6.71
C ALA A 44 1.82 -4.24 8.05
N ARG A 45 1.68 -5.58 8.07
CA ARG A 45 1.81 -6.37 9.31
C ARG A 45 3.25 -6.41 9.82
N LEU A 46 4.24 -6.38 8.94
CA LEU A 46 5.65 -6.25 9.34
C LEU A 46 5.98 -4.85 9.89
N ARG A 47 5.37 -3.80 9.34
CA ARG A 47 5.57 -2.41 9.76
C ARG A 47 4.84 -2.07 11.07
N TYR A 48 3.66 -2.63 11.27
CA TYR A 48 2.78 -2.38 12.42
C TYR A 48 2.49 -3.70 13.17
N PRO A 49 3.50 -4.31 13.80
CA PRO A 49 3.38 -5.65 14.38
C PRO A 49 2.52 -5.70 15.65
N THR A 50 2.38 -4.59 16.38
CA THR A 50 1.64 -4.55 17.65
C THR A 50 0.36 -3.72 17.58
N PRO A 51 -0.63 -3.98 18.45
CA PRO A 51 -1.81 -3.13 18.56
C PRO A 51 -1.49 -1.66 18.88
N MET A 52 -0.37 -1.40 19.58
CA MET A 52 0.06 -0.04 19.88
C MET A 52 0.53 0.69 18.62
N ASP A 53 1.26 0.00 17.73
CA ASP A 53 1.69 0.57 16.46
C ASP A 53 0.48 0.93 15.58
N VAL A 54 -0.53 0.05 15.54
CA VAL A 54 -1.77 0.29 14.79
C VAL A 54 -2.56 1.46 15.41
N ALA A 55 -2.61 1.55 16.74
CA ALA A 55 -3.24 2.69 17.43
C ALA A 55 -2.54 4.03 17.14
N LEU A 56 -1.20 4.04 17.16
CA LEU A 56 -0.40 5.22 16.83
C LEU A 56 -0.59 5.63 15.36
N LEU A 57 -0.65 4.67 14.44
CA LEU A 57 -0.99 4.91 13.03
C LEU A 57 -2.34 5.63 12.91
N GLY A 58 -3.35 5.22 13.66
CA GLY A 58 -4.68 5.86 13.65
C GLY A 58 -4.66 7.32 14.15
N VAL A 59 -3.69 7.70 14.97
CA VAL A 59 -3.56 9.07 15.52
C VAL A 59 -2.66 9.95 14.65
N ALA A 60 -1.53 9.40 14.19
CA ALA A 60 -0.53 10.14 13.42
C ALA A 60 -0.79 10.14 11.91
N GLY A 61 -1.49 9.13 11.40
CA GLY A 61 -1.62 8.84 9.97
C GLY A 61 -0.33 8.25 9.36
N PRO A 62 -0.41 7.69 8.16
CA PRO A 62 0.74 7.05 7.48
C PRO A 62 1.64 8.00 6.68
N GLY A 63 1.31 9.30 6.63
CA GLY A 63 2.10 10.33 5.93
C GLY A 63 1.64 10.64 4.50
N GLY A 64 0.95 9.72 3.83
CA GLY A 64 0.31 9.93 2.53
C GLY A 64 1.21 9.72 1.31
N SER A 65 0.63 9.83 0.12
CA SER A 65 1.29 9.47 -1.16
C SER A 65 2.13 10.55 -1.81
N ALA A 66 2.15 11.80 -1.31
CA ALA A 66 2.70 12.95 -2.05
C ALA A 66 4.13 12.71 -2.59
N ARG A 67 5.03 12.17 -1.77
CA ARG A 67 6.40 11.88 -2.22
C ARG A 67 6.47 10.76 -3.25
N LEU A 68 5.61 9.76 -3.09
CA LEU A 68 5.51 8.63 -4.02
C LEU A 68 4.94 9.07 -5.37
N ASP A 69 3.92 9.93 -5.34
CA ASP A 69 3.32 10.55 -6.53
C ASP A 69 4.35 11.42 -7.26
N TRP A 70 5.24 12.09 -6.55
CA TRP A 70 6.36 12.84 -7.14
C TRP A 70 7.31 11.93 -7.92
N ILE A 71 7.72 10.82 -7.29
CA ILE A 71 8.66 9.86 -7.87
C ILE A 71 8.07 9.17 -9.10
N THR A 72 6.77 8.87 -9.09
CA THR A 72 6.07 8.21 -10.21
C THR A 72 5.55 9.20 -11.25
N GLY A 73 5.69 10.51 -11.01
CA GLY A 73 5.20 11.57 -11.90
C GLY A 73 3.67 11.79 -11.85
N ALA A 74 2.99 11.26 -10.84
CA ALA A 74 1.55 11.41 -10.62
C ALA A 74 1.16 12.72 -9.88
N ASP A 75 2.12 13.49 -9.37
CA ASP A 75 1.93 14.77 -8.66
C ASP A 75 1.14 15.84 -9.42
N GLY A 76 1.16 15.79 -10.76
CA GLY A 76 0.50 16.78 -11.62
C GLY A 76 -1.00 16.58 -11.77
N ALA A 77 -1.56 15.48 -11.25
CA ALA A 77 -3.00 15.24 -11.30
C ALA A 77 -3.70 16.12 -10.26
N THR A 78 -4.23 17.26 -10.69
CA THR A 78 -5.04 18.13 -9.82
C THR A 78 -6.22 17.34 -9.26
N PRO A 79 -6.45 17.32 -7.93
CA PRO A 79 -7.61 16.66 -7.35
C PRO A 79 -8.89 17.25 -7.93
N THR A 80 -9.62 16.45 -8.71
CA THR A 80 -10.92 16.87 -9.26
C THR A 80 -12.01 16.85 -8.19
N ASP A 81 -11.86 15.99 -7.18
CA ASP A 81 -12.73 15.86 -6.01
C ASP A 81 -11.87 15.54 -4.76
N PRO A 82 -11.84 16.42 -3.75
CA PRO A 82 -11.05 16.21 -2.53
C PRO A 82 -11.48 14.96 -1.74
N ASP A 83 -12.75 14.55 -1.79
CA ASP A 83 -13.21 13.34 -1.11
C ASP A 83 -12.79 12.08 -1.87
N ALA A 84 -12.78 12.13 -3.22
CA ALA A 84 -12.29 11.05 -4.07
C ALA A 84 -10.77 10.81 -3.93
N ASP A 85 -10.03 11.81 -3.44
CA ASP A 85 -8.58 11.74 -3.24
C ASP A 85 -8.17 11.55 -1.78
N ALA A 86 -9.12 11.54 -0.83
CA ALA A 86 -8.85 11.37 0.60
C ALA A 86 -8.08 10.08 0.93
N TRP A 87 -8.25 9.01 0.14
CA TRP A 87 -7.49 7.75 0.30
C TRP A 87 -5.98 7.94 0.15
N ARG A 88 -5.50 8.97 -0.58
CA ARG A 88 -4.07 9.25 -0.73
C ARG A 88 -3.39 9.62 0.58
N THR A 89 -4.14 10.17 1.55
CA THR A 89 -3.63 10.47 2.89
C THR A 89 -3.37 9.21 3.72
N TRP A 90 -3.96 8.09 3.32
CA TRP A 90 -3.83 6.78 3.97
C TRP A 90 -2.76 5.88 3.32
N VAL A 91 -2.01 6.39 2.34
CA VAL A 91 -0.87 5.67 1.76
C VAL A 91 0.34 5.77 2.69
N ASP A 92 1.01 4.64 2.91
CA ASP A 92 2.26 4.57 3.67
C ASP A 92 3.43 4.28 2.73
N GLU A 93 4.39 5.21 2.65
CA GLU A 93 5.56 5.09 1.76
C GLU A 93 6.42 3.86 2.05
N VAL A 94 6.57 3.48 3.32
CA VAL A 94 7.38 2.33 3.71
C VAL A 94 6.65 1.05 3.32
N VAL A 95 5.35 0.95 3.61
CA VAL A 95 4.54 -0.21 3.22
C VAL A 95 4.51 -0.35 1.69
N ALA A 96 4.35 0.75 0.94
CA ALA A 96 4.39 0.74 -0.52
C ALA A 96 5.73 0.22 -1.06
N SER A 97 6.83 0.73 -0.51
CA SER A 97 8.18 0.35 -0.93
C SER A 97 8.47 -1.12 -0.62
N TRP A 98 8.13 -1.59 0.58
CA TRP A 98 8.30 -2.99 0.96
C TRP A 98 7.43 -3.91 0.12
N ALA A 99 6.17 -3.55 -0.13
CA ALA A 99 5.28 -4.31 -1.00
C ALA A 99 5.83 -4.39 -2.44
N ALA A 100 6.37 -3.31 -2.98
CA ALA A 100 7.03 -3.33 -4.30
C ALA A 100 8.24 -4.29 -4.31
N CYS A 101 9.05 -4.31 -3.25
CA CYS A 101 10.12 -5.30 -3.10
C CYS A 101 9.59 -6.74 -3.04
N LEU A 102 8.53 -7.00 -2.26
CA LEU A 102 7.92 -8.34 -2.16
C LEU A 102 7.34 -8.84 -3.49
N LEU A 103 6.85 -7.92 -4.34
CA LEU A 103 6.32 -8.25 -5.67
C LEU A 103 7.42 -8.52 -6.71
N THR A 104 8.60 -7.94 -6.52
CA THR A 104 9.71 -8.00 -7.49
C THR A 104 10.81 -8.99 -7.11
N ASP A 105 10.94 -9.35 -5.83
CA ASP A 105 11.92 -10.29 -5.32
C ASP A 105 11.24 -11.47 -4.58
N PRO A 106 11.08 -12.64 -5.23
CA PRO A 106 10.45 -13.80 -4.62
C PRO A 106 11.28 -14.40 -3.47
N ALA A 107 12.59 -14.14 -3.40
CA ALA A 107 13.42 -14.62 -2.30
C ALA A 107 13.10 -13.88 -0.98
N LEU A 108 12.56 -12.66 -1.05
CA LEU A 108 12.09 -11.90 0.11
C LEU A 108 10.68 -12.29 0.55
N ALA A 109 9.82 -12.70 -0.37
CA ALA A 109 8.41 -13.00 -0.08
C ALA A 109 8.22 -14.14 0.93
N GLY A 110 8.96 -15.25 0.77
CA GLY A 110 8.88 -16.40 1.67
C GLY A 110 9.22 -16.05 3.13
N PRO A 111 10.42 -15.49 3.40
CA PRO A 111 10.82 -15.04 4.74
C PRO A 111 9.87 -14.00 5.35
N ALA A 112 9.38 -13.05 4.55
CA ALA A 112 8.46 -12.02 5.01
C ALA A 112 7.13 -12.61 5.53
N VAL A 113 6.58 -13.61 4.82
CA VAL A 113 5.38 -14.33 5.27
C VAL A 113 5.68 -15.18 6.51
N ALA A 114 6.83 -15.86 6.54
CA ALA A 114 7.23 -16.68 7.69
C ALA A 114 7.39 -15.87 8.98
N ALA A 115 7.82 -14.61 8.87
CA ALA A 115 7.94 -13.69 10.01
C ALA A 115 6.60 -13.24 10.61
N LEU A 116 5.48 -13.51 9.94
CA LEU A 116 4.12 -13.21 10.43
C LEU A 116 3.49 -14.36 11.24
N ALA A 117 4.15 -15.52 11.32
CA ALA A 117 3.67 -16.73 11.98
C ALA A 117 3.91 -16.72 13.49
#